data_AF-A0A2U9K6M6-F1
#
_entry.id   AF-A0A2U9K6M6-F1
#
_cell.length_a   1.000
_cell.length_b   1.000
_cell.length_c   1.000
_cell.angle_alpha   90.00
_cell.angle_beta   90.00
_cell.angle_gamma   90.00
#
_symmetry.space_group_name_H-M   'P 1'
#
loop_
_entity.id
_entity.type
_entity.pdbx_description
1 polymer ?
#
loop_
_entity_poly.entity_id
_entity_poly.type
_entity_poly.pdbx_seq_one_letter_code
_entity_poly.pdbx_strand_id
1 'polypeptide(L)'
;HSGGPYGENIFWGSAGADWKAADAVNAWVSEKKDYDYGSNTCAAGKVCGHYTQVVWRASTAIGCARVVCNNNLGVFITCNYEPRGNIIGQKPY
;
A
#
# COMPACT_ATOMS: atom_id res chain seq x y z
N HIS A 1 7.38 7.13 -3.85
CA HIS A 1 6.99 7.55 -2.50
C HIS A 1 7.35 9.00 -2.26
N SER A 2 6.62 9.70 -1.40
CA SER A 2 6.86 11.13 -1.09
C SER A 2 8.13 11.40 -0.27
N GLY A 3 8.65 10.42 0.47
CA GLY A 3 9.79 10.61 1.39
C GLY A 3 9.44 11.35 2.68
N GLY A 4 8.15 11.59 2.93
CA GLY A 4 7.66 12.21 4.16
C GLY A 4 7.80 11.30 5.39
N PRO A 5 7.35 11.79 6.57
CA PRO A 5 7.52 11.06 7.82
C PRO A 5 6.56 9.86 8.00
N TYR A 6 5.52 9.77 7.16
CA TYR A 6 4.45 8.78 7.24
C TYR A 6 4.77 7.51 6.46
N GLY A 7 4.10 6.41 6.80
CA GLY A 7 3.98 5.26 5.92
C GLY A 7 3.20 5.64 4.67
N GLU A 8 3.39 4.95 3.55
CA GLU A 8 2.72 5.31 2.30
C GLU A 8 2.50 4.09 1.41
N ASN A 9 1.26 3.91 0.95
CA ASN A 9 0.95 3.03 -0.17
C ASN A 9 0.49 3.86 -1.36
N ILE A 10 0.85 3.41 -2.56
CA ILE A 10 0.51 4.05 -3.83
C ILE A 10 -0.10 3.00 -4.75
N PHE A 11 -1.06 3.43 -5.55
CA PHE A 11 -1.69 2.63 -6.59
C PHE A 11 -1.88 3.49 -7.84
N TRP A 12 -1.60 2.90 -9.00
CA TRP A 12 -1.86 3.50 -10.31
C TRP A 12 -2.82 2.61 -11.09
N GLY A 13 -4.03 3.11 -11.28
CA GLY A 13 -5.04 2.48 -12.12
C GLY A 13 -4.90 2.90 -13.58
N SER A 14 -5.05 1.96 -14.51
CA SER A 14 -4.99 2.23 -15.94
C SER A 14 -6.07 3.22 -16.43
N ALA A 15 -5.77 3.87 -17.56
CA ALA A 15 -6.68 4.75 -18.30
C ALA A 15 -8.00 4.06 -18.68
N GLY A 16 -9.08 4.83 -18.77
CA GLY A 16 -10.40 4.35 -19.21
C GLY A 16 -11.23 3.58 -18.17
N ALA A 17 -10.69 3.32 -16.97
CA ALA A 17 -11.41 2.70 -15.86
C ALA A 17 -11.54 3.65 -14.66
N ASP A 18 -12.66 3.53 -13.93
CA ASP A 18 -12.95 4.35 -12.75
C ASP A 18 -12.52 3.65 -11.46
N TRP A 19 -11.20 3.51 -11.30
CA TRP A 19 -10.60 2.85 -10.14
C TRP A 19 -10.98 3.53 -8.82
N LYS A 20 -11.36 2.73 -7.83
CA LYS A 20 -11.80 3.17 -6.50
C LYS A 20 -10.73 2.89 -5.45
N ALA A 21 -10.88 3.54 -4.30
CA ALA A 21 -10.02 3.29 -3.14
C ALA A 21 -10.04 1.81 -2.72
N ALA A 22 -11.21 1.16 -2.79
CA ALA A 22 -11.33 -0.26 -2.50
C ALA A 22 -10.49 -1.14 -3.44
N ASP A 23 -10.37 -0.80 -4.73
CA ASP A 23 -9.54 -1.56 -5.67
C ASP A 23 -8.06 -1.47 -5.31
N ALA A 24 -7.59 -0.27 -4.92
CA ALA A 24 -6.23 -0.07 -4.45
C ALA A 24 -5.95 -0.89 -3.17
N VAL A 25 -6.84 -0.82 -2.18
CA VAL A 25 -6.70 -1.59 -0.93
C VAL A 25 -6.75 -3.09 -1.20
N ASN A 26 -7.64 -3.57 -2.08
CA ASN A 26 -7.70 -4.97 -2.46
C ASN A 26 -6.41 -5.44 -3.14
N ALA A 27 -5.84 -4.63 -4.03
CA ALA A 27 -4.56 -4.93 -4.66
C ALA A 27 -3.43 -5.04 -3.61
N TRP A 28 -3.33 -4.08 -2.69
CA TRP A 28 -2.35 -4.13 -1.60
C TRP A 28 -2.54 -5.33 -0.68
N VAL A 29 -3.79 -5.64 -0.29
CA VAL A 29 -4.10 -6.80 0.58
C VAL A 29 -3.85 -8.12 -0.14
N SER A 30 -4.01 -8.17 -1.47
CA SER A 30 -3.77 -9.39 -2.24
C SER A 30 -2.32 -9.89 -2.15
N GLU A 31 -1.37 -9.01 -1.81
CA GLU A 31 0.03 -9.38 -1.58
C GLU A 31 0.21 -10.29 -0.35
N LYS A 32 -0.82 -10.45 0.50
CA LYS A 32 -0.82 -11.42 1.61
C LYS A 32 -0.36 -12.81 1.18
N LYS A 33 -0.78 -13.24 -0.03
CA LYS A 33 -0.41 -14.56 -0.58
C LYS A 33 1.09 -14.72 -0.81
N ASP A 34 1.82 -13.61 -0.93
CA ASP A 34 3.25 -13.58 -1.18
C ASP A 34 4.05 -13.23 0.10
N TYR A 35 3.41 -13.06 1.27
CA TYR A 35 4.08 -12.75 2.53
C TYR A 35 4.17 -13.98 3.44
N ASP A 36 5.38 -14.29 3.91
CA ASP A 36 5.62 -15.28 4.95
C ASP A 36 5.84 -14.59 6.31
N TYR A 37 4.92 -14.83 7.25
CA TYR A 37 5.00 -14.23 8.59
C TYR A 37 6.12 -14.87 9.45
N GLY A 38 6.47 -16.13 9.21
CA GLY A 38 7.51 -16.84 9.94
C GLY A 38 8.88 -16.21 9.72
N SER A 39 9.26 -16.07 8.45
CA SER A 39 10.52 -15.45 8.03
C SER A 39 10.46 -13.91 7.99
N ASN A 40 9.27 -13.32 8.02
CA ASN A 40 9.04 -11.88 7.82
C ASN A 40 9.58 -11.36 6.49
N THR A 41 9.38 -12.14 5.42
CA THR A 41 9.86 -11.82 4.08
C THR A 41 8.77 -12.04 3.04
N CYS A 42 8.89 -11.34 1.91
CA CYS A 42 8.11 -11.69 0.73
C CYS A 42 8.70 -12.92 0.04
N ALA A 43 7.87 -13.66 -0.69
CA ALA A 43 8.30 -14.69 -1.61
C ALA A 43 9.30 -14.12 -2.63
N ALA A 44 10.21 -14.96 -3.12
CA ALA A 44 11.28 -14.53 -4.02
C ALA A 44 10.72 -13.83 -5.27
N GLY A 45 11.20 -12.61 -5.55
CA GLY A 45 10.75 -11.79 -6.67
C GLY A 45 9.35 -11.20 -6.54
N LYS A 46 8.73 -11.27 -5.35
CA LYS A 46 7.42 -10.69 -5.05
C LYS A 46 7.52 -9.47 -4.14
N VAL A 47 6.43 -8.71 -4.12
CA VAL A 47 6.25 -7.54 -3.24
C VAL A 47 5.14 -7.87 -2.25
N CYS A 48 5.35 -7.49 -1.00
CA CYS A 48 4.38 -7.64 0.07
C CYS A 48 4.36 -6.44 1.03
N GLY A 49 5.11 -5.39 0.70
CA GLY A 49 5.26 -4.20 1.53
C GLY A 49 3.97 -3.39 1.66
N HIS A 50 3.10 -3.42 0.65
CA HIS A 50 1.82 -2.74 0.75
C HIS A 50 0.90 -3.48 1.71
N TYR A 51 0.85 -4.82 1.62
CA TYR A 51 0.11 -5.65 2.58
C TYR A 51 0.58 -5.39 4.01
N THR A 52 1.89 -5.48 4.27
CA THR A 52 2.43 -5.31 5.63
C THR A 52 2.16 -3.92 6.18
N GLN A 53 2.13 -2.87 5.35
CA GLN A 53 1.71 -1.53 5.78
C GLN A 53 0.21 -1.46 6.10
N VAL A 54 -0.66 -2.10 5.30
CA VAL A 54 -2.13 -2.10 5.55
C VAL A 54 -2.45 -2.73 6.90
N VAL A 55 -1.76 -3.81 7.25
CA VAL A 55 -2.01 -4.57 8.50
C VAL A 55 -1.04 -4.22 9.62
N TRP A 56 -0.34 -3.09 9.53
CA TRP A 56 0.65 -2.68 10.51
C TRP A 56 -0.01 -2.26 11.83
N ARG A 57 0.13 -3.07 12.88
CA ARG A 57 -0.55 -2.91 14.18
C ARG A 57 -0.34 -1.54 14.83
N ALA A 58 0.83 -0.93 14.60
CA ALA A 58 1.18 0.33 15.23
C ALA A 58 0.64 1.54 14.47
N SER A 59 0.22 1.38 13.21
CA SER A 59 -0.39 2.46 12.43
C SER A 59 -1.84 2.63 12.87
N THR A 60 -2.13 3.71 13.59
CA THR A 60 -3.45 3.97 14.18
C THR A 60 -4.26 5.02 13.43
N ALA A 61 -3.61 5.77 12.53
CA ALA A 61 -4.24 6.77 11.68
C ALA A 61 -3.91 6.51 10.21
N ILE A 62 -4.89 6.78 9.35
CA ILE A 62 -4.77 6.67 7.90
C ILE A 62 -5.49 7.84 7.22
N GLY A 63 -4.87 8.38 6.17
CA GLY A 63 -5.50 9.35 5.28
C GLY A 63 -5.22 9.00 3.83
N CYS A 64 -6.22 9.07 2.96
CA CYS A 64 -6.10 8.68 1.57
C CYS A 64 -6.57 9.77 0.61
N ALA A 65 -5.99 9.78 -0.59
CA ALA A 65 -6.38 10.65 -1.69
C ALA A 65 -6.54 9.83 -2.98
N ARG A 66 -7.50 10.23 -3.81
CA ARG A 66 -7.74 9.70 -5.15
C ARG A 66 -7.80 10.87 -6.14
N VAL A 67 -7.05 10.77 -7.23
CA VAL A 67 -6.99 11.78 -8.29
C VAL A 67 -7.18 11.10 -9.64
N VAL A 68 -8.11 11.60 -10.45
CA VAL A 68 -8.19 11.25 -11.87
C VAL A 68 -7.15 12.10 -12.59
N CYS A 69 -6.16 11.46 -13.21
CA CYS A 69 -5.06 12.17 -13.87
C CYS A 69 -5.52 12.71 -15.23
N ASN A 70 -5.05 13.91 -15.57
CA ASN A 70 -5.33 14.56 -16.86
C ASN A 70 -4.80 13.73 -18.04
N ASN A 71 -5.23 14.07 -19.26
CA ASN A 71 -4.78 13.44 -20.51
C ASN A 71 -4.96 11.92 -20.55
N ASN A 72 -6.03 11.41 -19.91
CA ASN A 72 -6.33 9.99 -19.85
C ASN A 72 -5.16 9.14 -19.32
N LEU A 73 -4.42 9.65 -18.33
CA LEU A 73 -3.28 8.94 -17.73
C LEU A 73 -3.69 7.90 -16.66
N GLY A 74 -4.99 7.81 -16.33
CA GLY A 74 -5.53 6.87 -15.36
C GLY A 74 -5.91 7.52 -14.04
N VAL A 75 -5.88 6.73 -12.96
CA VAL A 75 -6.27 7.17 -11.61
C VAL A 75 -5.13 6.88 -10.65
N PHE A 76 -4.68 7.92 -9.94
CA PHE A 76 -3.69 7.82 -8.88
C PHE A 76 -4.39 7.74 -7.52
N ILE A 77 -4.02 6.77 -6.70
CA ILE A 77 -4.52 6.61 -5.34
C ILE A 77 -3.34 6.47 -4.39
N THR A 78 -3.37 7.18 -3.28
CA THR A 78 -2.37 7.05 -2.22
C THR A 78 -3.03 7.05 -0.85
N CYS A 79 -2.42 6.34 0.10
CA CYS A 79 -2.79 6.38 1.51
C CYS A 79 -1.53 6.55 2.34
N ASN A 80 -1.56 7.49 3.30
CA ASN A 80 -0.52 7.68 4.30
C ASN A 80 -0.94 7.11 5.65
N TYR A 81 0.03 6.58 6.40
CA TYR A 81 -0.18 5.85 7.66
C TYR A 81 0.68 6.45 8.77
N GLU A 82 0.10 6.64 9.96
CA GLU A 82 0.80 7.18 11.13
C GLU A 82 0.47 6.37 12.39
N PRO A 83 1.48 5.97 13.19
CA PRO A 83 2.90 5.85 12.85
C PRO A 83 3.20 5.06 11.58
N ARG A 84 4.33 5.34 10.92
CA ARG A 84 4.75 4.62 9.71
C ARG A 84 4.95 3.13 10.00
N GLY A 85 4.56 2.28 9.04
CA GLY A 85 4.82 0.85 9.09
C GLY A 85 6.14 0.44 8.45
N ASN A 86 6.28 -0.85 8.21
CA ASN A 86 7.41 -1.46 7.50
C ASN A 86 8.79 -1.12 8.10
N ILE A 87 8.85 -1.05 9.44
CA ILE A 87 10.12 -0.86 10.16
C ILE A 87 10.96 -2.14 10.02
N ILE A 88 12.21 -1.97 9.55
CA ILE A 88 13.15 -3.08 9.36
C ILE A 88 13.30 -3.88 10.66
N GLY A 89 13.15 -5.20 10.57
CA GLY A 89 13.25 -6.12 11.70
C GLY A 89 11.98 -6.25 12.56
N GLN A 90 10.93 -5.47 12.29
CA GLN A 90 9.65 -5.60 12.98
C GLN A 90 8.63 -6.37 12.12
N LYS A 91 7.76 -7.13 12.79
CA LYS A 91 6.61 -7.80 12.16
C LYS A 91 5.39 -6.87 12.18
N PRO A 92 4.49 -7.01 11.19
CA PRO A 92 3.35 -6.11 11.05
C PRO A 92 2.29 -6.30 12.16
N TYR A 93 2.20 -7.47 12.81
CA TYR A 93 1.30 -7.73 13.93
C TYR A 93 1.91 -8.70 14.93
#